data_AF-A0A1F9X3G2-F1
#
_entry.id   AF-A0A1F9X3G2-F1
#
_cell.length_a   1.000
_cell.length_b   1.000
_cell.length_c   1.000
_cell.angle_alpha   90.00
_cell.angle_beta   90.00
_cell.angle_gamma   90.00
#
_symmetry.space_group_name_H-M   'P 1'
#
loop_
_entity.id
_entity.type
_entity.pdbx_description
1 polymer ?
#
loop_
_entity_poly.entity_id
_entity_poly.type
_entity_poly.pdbx_seq_one_letter_code
_entity_poly.pdbx_strand_id
1 'polypeptide(L)'
;MFLRSLVLLTAFIFTAGCGNMGNLSVTQIKEKIKASDEISKLTKTSDYAAMEKVYSKDLQVLVKSLDKDFALSMNTSITAALANAKANKEPASEVQVVLKTLTRVFYLALSKSLDSAEKTNDLNTKMAELQKAAAYNTAAGVPAQRRDKTVKPSPKLEEALTNAFSALEKSAQAGNKMEFMLQKKVIIDTLNKSYALSVLFEAEELIKARNKDPEFVKVKVAEGITYYKILQGAVVKNSPKSDEIIMNMLAGPAANYDENVLRSELNKGLGDVKLK
;
A
#
# COMPACT_ATOMS: atom_id res chain seq x y z
N MET A 1 30.80 -41.83 37.86
CA MET A 1 30.58 -42.05 36.41
C MET A 1 29.21 -41.46 36.05
N PHE A 2 29.25 -40.34 35.33
CA PHE A 2 28.19 -39.64 34.59
C PHE A 2 26.92 -39.07 35.27
N LEU A 3 26.92 -37.73 35.33
CA LEU A 3 25.77 -36.83 35.17
C LEU A 3 24.78 -37.34 34.11
N ARG A 4 23.47 -37.17 34.35
CA ARG A 4 22.56 -36.76 33.27
C ARG A 4 21.57 -35.70 33.75
N SER A 5 21.68 -34.57 33.08
CA SER A 5 20.98 -33.31 33.23
C SER A 5 19.47 -33.45 33.04
N LEU A 6 18.71 -32.85 33.96
CA LEU A 6 17.29 -32.56 33.79
C LEU A 6 17.17 -31.35 32.85
N VAL A 7 16.96 -31.59 31.57
CA VAL A 7 16.64 -30.54 30.60
C VAL A 7 15.18 -30.15 30.83
N LEU A 8 14.97 -28.99 31.46
CA LEU A 8 13.68 -28.30 31.42
C LEU A 8 13.40 -27.95 29.96
N LEU A 9 12.53 -28.73 29.33
CA LEU A 9 11.97 -28.40 28.03
C LEU A 9 10.93 -27.29 28.27
N THR A 10 11.35 -26.04 28.13
CA THR A 10 10.44 -24.90 28.02
C THR A 10 9.61 -25.07 26.76
N ALA A 11 8.41 -25.62 26.94
CA ALA A 11 7.38 -25.63 25.93
C ALA A 11 7.02 -24.17 25.59
N PHE A 12 7.55 -23.67 24.48
CA PHE A 12 6.96 -22.53 23.79
C PHE A 12 5.60 -22.97 23.26
N ILE A 13 4.58 -22.84 24.10
CA ILE A 13 3.20 -22.90 23.66
C ILE A 13 3.00 -21.64 22.82
N PHE A 14 3.10 -21.79 21.49
CA PHE A 14 2.45 -20.87 20.55
C PHE A 14 0.95 -20.98 20.83
N THR A 15 0.47 -20.16 21.77
CA THR A 15 -0.94 -19.84 21.81
C THR A 15 -1.21 -19.11 20.49
N ALA A 16 -1.86 -19.80 19.56
CA ALA A 16 -2.60 -19.17 18.48
C ALA A 16 -3.75 -18.40 19.14
N GLY A 17 -3.40 -17.31 19.81
CA GLY A 17 -4.34 -16.40 20.40
C GLY A 17 -5.04 -15.68 19.27
N CYS A 18 -6.37 -15.73 19.28
CA CYS A 18 -7.23 -14.67 18.79
C CYS A 18 -6.95 -13.36 19.58
N GLY A 19 -5.69 -12.93 19.60
CA GLY A 19 -5.22 -11.71 20.22
C GLY A 19 -5.55 -10.56 19.29
N ASN A 20 -6.50 -9.74 19.72
CA ASN A 20 -6.75 -8.38 19.27
C ASN A 20 -6.07 -8.01 17.92
N MET A 21 -6.65 -8.48 16.82
CA MET A 21 -6.07 -8.50 15.46
C MET A 21 -5.70 -7.12 14.89
N GLY A 22 -6.00 -6.03 15.61
CA GLY A 22 -5.77 -4.65 15.20
C GLY A 22 -4.64 -3.90 15.91
N ASN A 23 -3.88 -4.51 16.82
CA ASN A 23 -2.89 -3.77 17.64
C ASN A 23 -1.46 -4.33 17.50
N LEU A 24 -0.85 -4.17 16.32
CA LEU A 24 0.56 -4.53 16.10
C LEU A 24 1.50 -3.51 16.75
N SER A 25 2.54 -3.98 17.42
CA SER A 25 3.68 -3.16 17.84
C SER A 25 4.52 -2.71 16.64
N VAL A 26 5.33 -1.65 16.79
CA VAL A 26 6.26 -1.19 15.74
C VAL A 26 7.22 -2.30 15.29
N THR A 27 7.66 -3.16 16.20
CA THR A 27 8.50 -4.33 15.87
C THR A 27 7.76 -5.31 14.96
N GLN A 28 6.52 -5.66 15.31
CA GLN A 28 5.70 -6.55 14.48
C GLN A 28 5.40 -5.92 13.11
N ILE A 29 5.19 -4.61 13.04
CA ILE A 29 5.02 -3.89 11.76
C ILE A 29 6.28 -4.05 10.88
N LYS A 30 7.48 -3.87 11.45
CA LYS A 30 8.75 -4.08 10.74
C LYS A 30 8.90 -5.52 10.23
N GLU A 31 8.40 -6.51 10.95
CA GLU A 31 8.38 -7.90 10.49
C GLU A 31 7.43 -8.09 9.29
N LYS A 32 6.26 -7.46 9.30
CA LYS A 32 5.34 -7.47 8.13
C LYS A 32 5.99 -6.84 6.91
N ILE A 33 6.68 -5.72 7.08
CA ILE A 33 7.40 -5.04 5.99
C ILE A 33 8.48 -5.95 5.43
N LYS A 34 9.30 -6.58 6.29
CA LYS A 34 10.31 -7.56 5.86
C LYS A 34 9.72 -8.73 5.09
N ALA A 35 8.56 -9.25 5.50
CA ALA A 35 7.87 -10.31 4.78
C ALA A 35 7.42 -9.85 3.38
N SER A 36 6.96 -8.61 3.24
CA SER A 36 6.63 -8.03 1.93
C SER A 36 7.87 -7.84 1.04
N ASP A 37 9.00 -7.43 1.63
CA ASP A 37 10.28 -7.34 0.93
C ASP A 37 10.80 -8.71 0.48
N GLU A 38 10.58 -9.74 1.30
CA GLU A 38 10.91 -11.12 0.96
C GLU A 38 10.08 -11.62 -0.22
N ILE A 39 8.75 -11.39 -0.22
CA ILE A 39 7.90 -11.67 -1.39
C ILE A 39 8.45 -10.97 -2.64
N SER A 40 8.80 -9.68 -2.53
CA SER A 40 9.38 -8.91 -3.63
C SER A 40 10.68 -9.51 -4.16
N LYS A 41 11.55 -10.04 -3.31
CA LYS A 41 12.77 -10.73 -3.74
C LYS A 41 12.48 -12.04 -4.46
N LEU A 42 11.52 -12.83 -3.96
CA LEU A 42 11.14 -14.12 -4.53
C LEU A 42 10.54 -14.00 -5.94
N THR A 43 10.01 -12.84 -6.31
CA THR A 43 9.58 -12.55 -7.70
C THR A 43 10.72 -12.71 -8.72
N LYS A 44 11.96 -12.40 -8.33
CA LYS A 44 13.13 -12.46 -9.22
C LYS A 44 13.53 -13.89 -9.55
N THR A 45 13.22 -14.82 -8.65
CA THR A 45 13.47 -16.25 -8.81
C THR A 45 12.21 -17.01 -9.21
N SER A 46 11.08 -16.33 -9.44
CA SER A 46 9.79 -16.94 -9.78
C SER A 46 9.34 -18.02 -8.79
N ASP A 47 9.72 -17.90 -7.50
CA ASP A 47 9.36 -18.89 -6.47
C ASP A 47 8.00 -18.57 -5.85
N TYR A 48 6.94 -18.85 -6.62
CA TYR A 48 5.57 -18.52 -6.24
C TYR A 48 5.07 -19.34 -5.04
N ALA A 49 5.61 -20.55 -4.83
CA ALA A 49 5.28 -21.38 -3.68
C ALA A 49 5.86 -20.78 -2.39
N ALA A 50 7.10 -20.29 -2.42
CA ALA A 50 7.68 -19.55 -1.31
C ALA A 50 6.92 -18.24 -1.05
N MET A 51 6.54 -17.49 -2.10
CA MET A 51 5.73 -16.28 -1.95
C MET A 51 4.41 -16.56 -1.22
N GLU A 52 3.69 -17.61 -1.60
CA GLU A 52 2.44 -18.02 -0.97
C GLU A 52 2.64 -18.40 0.51
N LYS A 53 3.74 -19.07 0.84
CA LYS A 53 4.08 -19.43 2.22
C LYS A 53 4.35 -18.20 3.08
N VAL A 54 5.18 -17.27 2.59
CA VAL A 54 5.47 -16.00 3.29
C VAL A 54 4.18 -15.19 3.47
N TYR A 55 3.36 -15.08 2.43
CA TYR A 55 2.08 -14.39 2.51
C TYR A 55 1.16 -15.00 3.57
N SER A 56 0.92 -16.32 3.48
CA SER A 56 -0.02 -17.03 4.35
C SER A 56 0.38 -16.96 5.83
N LYS A 57 1.68 -17.10 6.09
CA LYS A 57 2.22 -17.09 7.45
C LYS A 57 2.28 -15.68 8.03
N ASP A 58 2.84 -14.74 7.28
CA ASP A 58 3.30 -13.48 7.86
C ASP A 58 2.37 -12.31 7.55
N LEU A 59 1.64 -12.30 6.42
CA LEU A 59 0.86 -11.13 5.97
C LEU A 59 -0.65 -11.34 5.99
N GLN A 60 -1.14 -12.55 5.76
CA GLN A 60 -2.56 -12.83 5.50
C GLN A 60 -3.49 -12.32 6.62
N VAL A 61 -3.09 -12.45 7.88
CA VAL A 61 -3.88 -11.99 9.02
C VAL A 61 -4.09 -10.47 8.98
N LEU A 62 -3.03 -9.69 8.69
CA LEU A 62 -3.12 -8.24 8.55
C LEU A 62 -4.05 -7.87 7.38
N VAL A 63 -3.89 -8.55 6.24
CA VAL A 63 -4.74 -8.29 5.06
C VAL A 63 -6.21 -8.57 5.36
N LYS A 64 -6.54 -9.70 5.97
CA LYS A 64 -7.92 -10.05 6.34
C LYS A 64 -8.53 -9.08 7.35
N SER A 65 -7.73 -8.57 8.30
CA SER A 65 -8.20 -7.54 9.24
C SER A 65 -8.59 -6.27 8.49
N LEU A 66 -7.77 -5.80 7.55
CA LEU A 66 -8.05 -4.58 6.79
C LEU A 66 -9.19 -4.79 5.79
N ASP A 67 -9.30 -5.97 5.17
CA ASP A 67 -10.46 -6.33 4.34
C ASP A 67 -11.76 -6.17 5.12
N LYS A 68 -11.80 -6.64 6.38
CA LYS A 68 -12.95 -6.46 7.25
C LYS A 68 -13.19 -4.98 7.58
N ASP A 69 -12.14 -4.26 7.98
CA ASP A 69 -12.26 -2.87 8.44
C ASP A 69 -12.71 -1.91 7.31
N PHE A 70 -12.31 -2.20 6.07
CA PHE A 70 -12.56 -1.35 4.90
C PHE A 70 -13.57 -1.94 3.91
N ALA A 71 -14.19 -3.08 4.22
CA ALA A 71 -15.09 -3.83 3.33
C ALA A 71 -14.47 -4.11 1.94
N LEU A 72 -13.24 -4.64 1.94
CA LEU A 72 -12.46 -4.96 0.74
C LEU A 72 -12.22 -6.47 0.60
N SER A 73 -11.63 -6.88 -0.51
CA SER A 73 -11.33 -8.27 -0.85
C SER A 73 -9.86 -8.48 -1.28
N MET A 74 -8.92 -7.76 -0.67
CA MET A 74 -7.50 -7.81 -0.99
C MET A 74 -6.90 -9.20 -0.77
N ASN A 75 -7.32 -9.91 0.29
CA ASN A 75 -6.88 -11.29 0.54
C ASN A 75 -7.28 -12.21 -0.62
N THR A 76 -8.51 -12.08 -1.11
CA THR A 76 -8.99 -12.85 -2.27
C THR A 76 -8.18 -12.51 -3.51
N SER A 77 -7.89 -11.23 -3.76
CA SER A 77 -7.06 -10.82 -4.90
C SER A 77 -5.63 -11.38 -4.83
N ILE A 78 -4.98 -11.31 -3.66
CA ILE A 78 -3.60 -11.82 -3.49
C ILE A 78 -3.55 -13.34 -3.64
N THR A 79 -4.47 -14.07 -3.01
CA THR A 79 -4.51 -15.54 -3.09
C THR A 79 -4.80 -16.03 -4.49
N ALA A 80 -5.73 -15.39 -5.22
CA ALA A 80 -5.99 -15.71 -6.63
C ALA A 80 -4.76 -15.45 -7.51
N ALA A 81 -4.09 -14.30 -7.33
CA ALA A 81 -2.91 -13.96 -8.12
C ALA A 81 -1.74 -14.93 -7.88
N LEU A 82 -1.48 -15.32 -6.63
CA LEU A 82 -0.48 -16.34 -6.30
C LEU A 82 -0.82 -17.69 -6.95
N ALA A 83 -2.09 -18.10 -6.92
CA ALA A 83 -2.54 -19.34 -7.53
C ALA A 83 -2.39 -19.31 -9.07
N ASN A 84 -2.73 -18.19 -9.71
CA ASN A 84 -2.56 -18.00 -11.14
C ASN A 84 -1.09 -18.01 -11.55
N ALA A 85 -0.21 -17.31 -10.81
CA ALA A 85 1.23 -17.32 -11.05
C ALA A 85 1.82 -18.74 -10.92
N LYS A 86 1.44 -19.50 -9.89
CA LYS A 86 1.83 -20.91 -9.73
C LYS A 86 1.34 -21.80 -10.88
N ALA A 87 0.17 -21.50 -11.43
CA ALA A 87 -0.39 -22.20 -12.58
C ALA A 87 0.18 -21.71 -13.93
N ASN A 88 1.21 -20.84 -13.91
CA ASN A 88 1.80 -20.21 -15.09
C ASN A 88 0.80 -19.43 -15.95
N LYS A 89 -0.24 -18.87 -15.31
CA LYS A 89 -1.23 -17.99 -15.96
C LYS A 89 -0.81 -16.55 -15.75
N GLU A 90 -0.25 -15.95 -16.80
CA GLU A 90 0.22 -14.56 -16.82
C GLU A 90 1.07 -14.19 -15.58
N PRO A 91 2.09 -15.00 -15.22
CA PRO A 91 2.78 -14.84 -13.93
C PRO A 91 3.39 -13.44 -13.73
N ALA A 92 3.82 -12.79 -14.81
CA ALA A 92 4.38 -11.44 -14.75
C ALA A 92 3.36 -10.39 -14.27
N SER A 93 2.11 -10.44 -14.75
CA SER A 93 1.05 -9.50 -14.34
C SER A 93 0.52 -9.85 -12.94
N GLU A 94 0.34 -11.14 -12.65
CA GLU A 94 -0.18 -11.61 -11.36
C GLU A 94 0.76 -11.28 -10.19
N VAL A 95 2.06 -11.40 -10.39
CA VAL A 95 3.04 -10.97 -9.39
C VAL A 95 2.90 -9.48 -9.07
N GLN A 96 2.62 -8.63 -10.07
CA GLN A 96 2.36 -7.21 -9.80
C GLN A 96 1.09 -7.02 -8.98
N VAL A 97 0.04 -7.81 -9.25
CA VAL A 97 -1.19 -7.78 -8.43
C VAL A 97 -0.87 -8.04 -6.97
N VAL A 98 -0.03 -9.05 -6.66
CA VAL A 98 0.42 -9.33 -5.29
C VAL A 98 1.15 -8.14 -4.69
N LEU A 99 2.21 -7.66 -5.35
CA LEU A 99 3.09 -6.62 -4.80
C LEU A 99 2.35 -5.32 -4.53
N LYS A 100 1.58 -4.81 -5.50
CA LYS A 100 0.88 -3.53 -5.35
C LYS A 100 -0.31 -3.62 -4.40
N THR A 101 -0.96 -4.79 -4.31
CA THR A 101 -2.01 -4.99 -3.31
C THR A 101 -1.41 -4.98 -1.90
N LEU A 102 -0.21 -5.52 -1.69
CA LEU A 102 0.50 -5.37 -0.40
C LEU A 102 0.86 -3.91 -0.10
N THR A 103 1.25 -3.12 -1.10
CA THR A 103 1.42 -1.68 -0.93
C THR A 103 0.11 -1.00 -0.46
N ARG A 104 -1.04 -1.38 -1.03
CA ARG A 104 -2.37 -0.91 -0.56
C ARG A 104 -2.64 -1.28 0.89
N VAL A 105 -2.31 -2.51 1.29
CA VAL A 105 -2.45 -3.00 2.68
C VAL A 105 -1.71 -2.08 3.65
N PHE A 106 -0.45 -1.73 3.36
CA PHE A 106 0.31 -0.83 4.22
C PHE A 106 -0.23 0.61 4.22
N TYR A 107 -0.71 1.11 3.08
CA TYR A 107 -1.37 2.42 3.01
C TYR A 107 -2.63 2.49 3.88
N LEU A 108 -3.48 1.47 3.84
CA LEU A 108 -4.69 1.41 4.65
C LEU A 108 -4.36 1.28 6.15
N ALA A 109 -3.33 0.50 6.50
CA ALA A 109 -2.85 0.39 7.87
C ALA A 109 -2.31 1.73 8.40
N LEU A 110 -1.52 2.45 7.60
CA LEU A 110 -1.06 3.81 7.90
C LEU A 110 -2.25 4.74 8.15
N SER A 111 -3.22 4.75 7.23
CA SER A 111 -4.40 5.63 7.31
C SER A 111 -5.21 5.33 8.58
N LYS A 112 -5.40 4.05 8.90
CA LYS A 112 -6.08 3.62 10.13
C LYS A 112 -5.35 4.08 11.40
N SER A 113 -4.02 4.03 11.43
CA SER A 113 -3.24 4.54 12.57
C SER A 113 -3.33 6.07 12.67
N LEU A 114 -3.29 6.82 11.56
CA LEU A 114 -3.51 8.27 11.60
C LEU A 114 -4.91 8.65 12.09
N ASP A 115 -5.95 7.91 11.67
CA ASP A 115 -7.33 8.08 12.17
C ASP A 115 -7.44 7.77 13.66
N SER A 116 -6.76 6.73 14.13
CA SER A 116 -6.76 6.33 15.53
C SER A 116 -6.03 7.38 16.40
N ALA A 117 -4.91 7.90 15.92
CA ALA A 117 -4.17 8.99 16.54
C ALA A 117 -5.04 10.27 16.62
N GLU A 118 -5.81 10.60 15.59
CA GLU A 118 -6.70 11.77 15.62
C GLU A 118 -7.79 11.63 16.70
N LYS A 119 -8.45 10.47 16.76
CA LYS A 119 -9.63 10.24 17.60
C LYS A 119 -9.34 10.14 19.10
N THR A 120 -8.13 9.73 19.48
CA THR A 120 -7.77 9.59 20.90
C THR A 120 -7.38 10.94 21.51
N ASN A 121 -7.74 11.14 22.79
CA ASN A 121 -7.26 12.25 23.61
C ASN A 121 -6.07 11.84 24.52
N ASP A 122 -5.78 10.55 24.63
CA ASP A 122 -4.63 10.06 25.40
C ASP A 122 -3.33 10.24 24.61
N LEU A 123 -2.39 11.02 25.15
CA LEU A 123 -1.15 11.36 24.45
C LEU A 123 -0.28 10.13 24.18
N ASN A 124 -0.20 9.18 25.12
CA ASN A 124 0.62 7.97 24.94
C ASN A 124 0.10 7.11 23.79
N THR A 125 -1.21 6.90 23.74
CA THR A 125 -1.90 6.19 22.67
C THR A 125 -1.74 6.94 21.35
N LYS A 126 -1.89 8.27 21.36
CA LYS A 126 -1.70 9.13 20.18
C LYS A 126 -0.29 8.95 19.62
N MET A 127 0.74 9.07 20.45
CA MET A 127 2.14 8.92 20.02
C MET A 127 2.45 7.50 19.53
N ALA A 128 1.89 6.47 20.18
CA ALA A 128 2.04 5.08 19.72
C ALA A 128 1.43 4.87 18.33
N GLU A 129 0.25 5.42 18.06
CA GLU A 129 -0.37 5.35 16.72
C GLU A 129 0.41 6.14 15.66
N LEU A 130 0.98 7.29 16.01
CA LEU A 130 1.86 8.04 15.10
C LEU A 130 3.12 7.24 14.74
N GLN A 131 3.75 6.58 15.70
CA GLN A 131 4.90 5.71 15.45
C GLN A 131 4.55 4.53 14.53
N LYS A 132 3.36 3.94 14.67
CA LYS A 132 2.87 2.91 13.76
C LYS A 132 2.64 3.46 12.35
N ALA A 133 1.99 4.62 12.23
CA ALA A 133 1.77 5.27 10.94
C ALA A 133 3.09 5.55 10.22
N ALA A 134 4.10 6.07 10.93
CA ALA A 134 5.44 6.30 10.40
C ALA A 134 6.13 4.98 9.99
N ALA A 135 5.98 3.91 10.77
CA ALA A 135 6.51 2.60 10.41
C ALA A 135 5.86 2.05 9.14
N TYR A 136 4.53 2.09 9.04
CA TYR A 136 3.80 1.67 7.83
C TYR A 136 4.17 2.51 6.60
N ASN A 137 4.48 3.80 6.77
CA ASN A 137 4.90 4.68 5.68
C ASN A 137 6.14 4.17 4.93
N THR A 138 7.00 3.38 5.58
CA THR A 138 8.19 2.82 4.92
C THR A 138 7.87 1.81 3.81
N ALA A 139 6.72 1.13 3.88
CA ALA A 139 6.25 0.21 2.84
C ALA A 139 5.02 0.74 2.06
N ALA A 140 4.26 1.65 2.66
CA ALA A 140 3.18 2.39 2.01
C ALA A 140 3.69 3.56 1.17
N GLY A 141 4.92 4.02 1.40
CA GLY A 141 5.56 4.96 0.51
C GLY A 141 5.74 4.30 -0.84
N VAL A 142 5.03 4.78 -1.86
CA VAL A 142 5.58 4.68 -3.21
C VAL A 142 6.97 5.27 -3.11
N PRO A 143 8.02 4.68 -3.74
CA PRO A 143 9.28 5.38 -3.85
C PRO A 143 8.99 6.78 -4.42
N ALA A 144 8.99 7.79 -3.54
CA ALA A 144 8.92 9.21 -3.87
C ALA A 144 10.02 9.55 -4.91
N GLN A 145 11.00 8.65 -5.00
CA GLN A 145 11.98 8.44 -6.05
C GLN A 145 11.46 8.30 -7.49
N ARG A 146 10.16 8.40 -7.80
CA ARG A 146 9.70 8.58 -9.19
C ARG A 146 8.42 9.45 -9.15
N ARG A 147 8.44 10.78 -9.35
CA ARG A 147 8.16 11.44 -10.66
C ARG A 147 7.77 12.94 -10.50
N ASP A 148 8.61 13.88 -10.97
CA ASP A 148 8.34 15.26 -11.43
C ASP A 148 9.68 15.78 -12.03
N LYS A 149 9.88 16.00 -13.35
CA LYS A 149 9.30 17.03 -14.25
C LYS A 149 8.70 16.53 -15.56
N THR A 150 8.59 15.22 -15.71
CA THR A 150 7.66 14.49 -16.58
C THR A 150 7.51 13.11 -15.96
N VAL A 151 8.63 12.47 -15.59
CA VAL A 151 8.67 11.28 -14.72
C VAL A 151 10.10 11.13 -14.11
N LYS A 152 10.50 11.98 -13.14
CA LYS A 152 11.80 11.85 -12.41
C LYS A 152 11.65 11.80 -10.88
N PRO A 153 12.48 11.07 -10.12
CA PRO A 153 12.50 11.17 -8.65
C PRO A 153 12.23 12.57 -8.12
N SER A 154 11.17 12.74 -7.32
CA SER A 154 10.83 14.04 -6.72
C SER A 154 11.24 14.00 -5.24
N PRO A 155 12.49 14.40 -4.91
CA PRO A 155 12.94 14.46 -3.51
C PRO A 155 12.02 15.30 -2.62
N LYS A 156 11.23 16.21 -3.22
CA LYS A 156 10.25 17.05 -2.54
C LYS A 156 9.10 16.26 -1.89
N LEU A 157 8.70 15.10 -2.42
CA LEU A 157 7.59 14.33 -1.84
C LEU A 157 8.04 13.57 -0.59
N GLU A 158 9.25 13.01 -0.60
CA GLU A 158 9.84 12.33 0.56
C GLU A 158 10.14 13.31 1.69
N GLU A 159 10.71 14.46 1.34
CA GLU A 159 10.94 15.56 2.27
C GLU A 159 9.62 16.08 2.85
N ALA A 160 8.58 16.26 2.02
CA ALA A 160 7.26 16.67 2.49
C ALA A 160 6.65 15.67 3.48
N LEU A 161 6.75 14.36 3.22
CA LEU A 161 6.28 13.34 4.16
C LEU A 161 7.06 13.39 5.48
N THR A 162 8.39 13.45 5.40
CA THR A 162 9.26 13.50 6.59
C THR A 162 8.94 14.73 7.46
N ASN A 163 8.83 15.90 6.83
CA ASN A 163 8.48 17.14 7.51
C ASN A 163 7.07 17.08 8.12
N ALA A 164 6.10 16.54 7.38
CA ALA A 164 4.72 16.44 7.86
C ALA A 164 4.58 15.47 9.04
N PHE A 165 5.26 14.32 9.03
CA PHE A 165 5.27 13.41 10.19
C PHE A 165 5.90 14.08 11.43
N SER A 166 7.02 14.80 11.25
CA SER A 166 7.64 15.54 12.36
C SER A 166 6.74 16.64 12.92
N ALA A 167 6.09 17.43 12.04
CA ALA A 167 5.16 18.46 12.43
C ALA A 167 3.90 17.88 13.10
N LEU A 168 3.41 16.75 12.61
CA LEU A 168 2.28 16.02 13.19
C LEU A 168 2.59 15.59 14.63
N GLU A 169 3.76 15.00 14.90
CA GLU A 169 4.19 14.63 16.26
C GLU A 169 4.29 15.85 17.19
N LYS A 170 4.89 16.96 16.73
CA LYS A 170 4.97 18.21 17.51
C LYS A 170 3.58 18.76 17.83
N SER A 171 2.67 18.76 16.86
CA SER A 171 1.29 19.23 17.05
C SER A 171 0.52 18.37 18.05
N ALA A 172 0.76 17.04 18.06
CA ALA A 172 0.18 16.12 19.02
C ALA A 172 0.65 16.43 20.46
N GLN A 173 1.95 16.65 20.65
CA GLN A 173 2.53 17.02 21.94
C GLN A 173 2.02 18.38 22.44
N ALA A 174 1.89 19.35 21.53
CA ALA A 174 1.37 20.69 21.85
C ALA A 174 -0.15 20.74 22.05
N GLY A 175 -0.88 19.64 21.80
CA GLY A 175 -2.34 19.62 21.83
C GLY A 175 -2.99 20.47 20.73
N ASN A 176 -2.25 20.87 19.69
CA ASN A 176 -2.76 21.70 18.60
C ASN A 176 -3.53 20.84 17.60
N LYS A 177 -4.83 20.68 17.83
CA LYS A 177 -5.71 19.84 17.00
C LYS A 177 -5.81 20.31 15.54
N MET A 178 -5.82 21.61 15.30
CA MET A 178 -5.92 22.15 13.94
C MET A 178 -4.67 21.81 13.12
N GLU A 179 -3.49 22.05 13.69
CA GLU A 179 -2.22 21.71 13.06
C GLU A 179 -2.09 20.20 12.87
N PHE A 180 -2.56 19.39 13.84
CA PHE A 180 -2.58 17.95 13.71
C PHE A 180 -3.38 17.48 12.49
N MET A 181 -4.61 17.98 12.33
CA MET A 181 -5.46 17.63 11.19
C MET A 181 -4.84 18.11 9.86
N LEU A 182 -4.21 19.28 9.85
CA LEU A 182 -3.52 19.81 8.69
C LEU A 182 -2.36 18.90 8.27
N GLN A 183 -1.47 18.54 9.20
CA GLN A 183 -0.31 17.70 8.88
C GLN A 183 -0.70 16.27 8.50
N LYS A 184 -1.77 15.72 9.11
CA LYS A 184 -2.37 14.47 8.66
C LYS A 184 -2.85 14.58 7.20
N LYS A 185 -3.55 15.65 6.84
CA LYS A 185 -4.00 15.90 5.46
C LYS A 185 -2.81 15.98 4.51
N VAL A 186 -1.74 16.69 4.88
CA VAL A 186 -0.51 16.79 4.08
C VAL A 186 0.09 15.42 3.80
N ILE A 187 0.14 14.52 4.80
CA ILE A 187 0.65 13.14 4.62
C ILE A 187 -0.22 12.38 3.60
N ILE A 188 -1.54 12.36 3.80
CA ILE A 188 -2.47 11.62 2.92
C ILE A 188 -2.46 12.19 1.50
N ASP A 189 -2.49 13.51 1.34
CA ASP A 189 -2.48 14.17 0.03
C ASP A 189 -1.15 13.91 -0.71
N THR A 190 -0.02 13.88 0.02
CA THR A 190 1.29 13.57 -0.56
C THR A 190 1.38 12.13 -1.04
N LEU A 191 0.83 11.18 -0.26
CA LEU A 191 0.73 9.77 -0.67
C LEU A 191 -0.20 9.62 -1.88
N ASN A 192 -1.40 10.22 -1.84
CA ASN A 192 -2.36 10.21 -2.96
C ASN A 192 -1.72 10.77 -4.24
N LYS A 193 -0.98 11.88 -4.14
CA LYS A 193 -0.25 12.43 -5.28
C LYS A 193 0.75 11.43 -5.85
N SER A 194 1.51 10.75 -4.98
CA SER A 194 2.52 9.77 -5.38
C SER A 194 1.92 8.56 -6.11
N TYR A 195 0.77 8.08 -5.61
CA TYR A 195 0.03 6.98 -6.25
C TYR A 195 -0.61 7.40 -7.57
N ALA A 196 -1.17 8.60 -7.65
CA ALA A 196 -1.78 9.10 -8.89
C ALA A 196 -0.73 9.28 -10.00
N LEU A 197 0.46 9.76 -9.64
CA LEU A 197 1.60 9.82 -10.57
C LEU A 197 2.08 8.43 -11.00
N SER A 198 1.97 7.42 -10.12
CA SER A 198 2.24 6.03 -10.51
C SER A 198 1.22 5.52 -11.53
N VAL A 199 -0.07 5.75 -11.30
CA VAL A 199 -1.14 5.39 -12.26
C VAL A 199 -0.89 6.02 -13.64
N LEU A 200 -0.57 7.31 -13.68
CA LEU A 200 -0.28 8.02 -14.93
C LEU A 200 0.94 7.45 -15.65
N PHE A 201 1.99 7.08 -14.92
CA PHE A 201 3.14 6.47 -15.56
C PHE A 201 2.85 5.10 -16.15
N GLU A 202 2.14 4.23 -15.43
CA GLU A 202 1.85 2.91 -15.98
C GLU A 202 0.97 3.04 -17.24
N ALA A 203 0.08 4.03 -17.28
CA ALA A 203 -0.67 4.39 -18.49
C ALA A 203 0.25 4.89 -19.63
N GLU A 204 1.22 5.77 -19.33
CA GLU A 204 2.18 6.29 -20.32
C GLU A 204 3.01 5.15 -20.94
N GLU A 205 3.56 4.25 -20.12
CA GLU A 205 4.34 3.10 -20.58
C GLU A 205 3.49 2.11 -21.38
N LEU A 206 2.26 1.87 -20.94
CA LEU A 206 1.29 1.08 -21.69
C LEU A 206 1.03 1.68 -23.07
N ILE A 207 0.76 2.98 -23.17
CA ILE A 207 0.49 3.67 -24.43
C ILE A 207 1.67 3.53 -25.41
N LYS A 208 2.91 3.62 -24.92
CA LYS A 208 4.13 3.42 -25.73
C LYS A 208 4.27 1.99 -26.26
N ALA A 209 3.79 1.00 -25.50
CA ALA A 209 3.97 -0.41 -25.76
C ALA A 209 2.76 -1.11 -26.41
N ARG A 210 1.57 -0.48 -26.43
CA ARG A 210 0.28 -1.12 -26.78
C ARG A 210 0.21 -1.83 -28.13
N ASN A 211 1.07 -1.45 -29.08
CA ASN A 211 1.14 -2.06 -30.41
C ASN A 211 2.39 -2.95 -30.62
N LYS A 212 3.20 -3.17 -29.58
CA LYS A 212 4.52 -3.79 -29.68
C LYS A 212 4.68 -5.00 -28.77
N ASP A 213 4.17 -4.91 -27.54
CA ASP A 213 4.42 -5.91 -26.52
C ASP A 213 3.15 -6.17 -25.69
N PRO A 214 2.32 -7.13 -26.11
CA PRO A 214 1.08 -7.47 -25.41
C PRO A 214 1.30 -7.95 -23.97
N GLU A 215 2.41 -8.63 -23.67
CA GLU A 215 2.67 -9.11 -22.30
C GLU A 215 3.10 -7.98 -21.38
N PHE A 216 3.97 -7.08 -21.85
CA PHE A 216 4.28 -5.87 -21.09
C PHE A 216 3.04 -5.01 -20.84
N VAL A 217 2.13 -4.92 -21.81
CA VAL A 217 0.86 -4.20 -21.65
C VAL A 217 0.03 -4.79 -20.52
N LYS A 218 -0.11 -6.12 -20.44
CA LYS A 218 -0.84 -6.77 -19.34
C LYS A 218 -0.24 -6.45 -17.98
N VAL A 219 1.09 -6.44 -17.88
CA VAL A 219 1.81 -6.03 -16.65
C VAL A 219 1.43 -4.59 -16.28
N LYS A 220 1.44 -3.67 -17.25
CA LYS A 220 1.11 -2.26 -17.01
C LYS A 220 -0.35 -2.01 -16.66
N VAL A 221 -1.27 -2.77 -17.25
CA VAL A 221 -2.68 -2.78 -16.84
C VAL A 221 -2.80 -3.20 -15.38
N ALA A 222 -2.17 -4.32 -15.00
CA ALA A 222 -2.22 -4.82 -13.63
C ALA A 222 -1.64 -3.81 -12.61
N GLU A 223 -0.49 -3.20 -12.91
CA GLU A 223 0.10 -2.15 -12.06
C GLU A 223 -0.80 -0.91 -11.97
N GLY A 224 -1.33 -0.42 -13.10
CA GLY A 224 -2.19 0.75 -13.13
C GLY A 224 -3.48 0.58 -12.32
N ILE A 225 -4.19 -0.55 -12.51
CA ILE A 225 -5.40 -0.89 -11.75
C ILE A 225 -5.10 -0.97 -10.25
N THR A 226 -4.02 -1.64 -9.86
CA THR A 226 -3.72 -1.86 -8.44
C THR A 226 -3.27 -0.59 -7.73
N TYR A 227 -2.49 0.28 -8.38
CA TYR A 227 -2.20 1.61 -7.85
C TYR A 227 -3.47 2.45 -7.74
N TYR A 228 -4.36 2.41 -8.75
CA TYR A 228 -5.61 3.16 -8.71
C TYR A 228 -6.52 2.70 -7.56
N LYS A 229 -6.59 1.41 -7.25
CA LYS A 229 -7.35 0.88 -6.10
C LYS A 229 -6.93 1.47 -4.75
N ILE A 230 -5.71 1.99 -4.62
CA ILE A 230 -5.25 2.72 -3.43
C ILE A 230 -5.98 4.07 -3.31
N LEU A 231 -6.15 4.75 -4.44
CA LEU A 231 -6.80 6.05 -4.56
C LEU A 231 -8.33 5.97 -4.59
N GLN A 232 -8.88 4.83 -5.02
CA GLN A 232 -10.29 4.66 -5.35
C GLN A 232 -11.24 5.18 -4.25
N GLY A 233 -10.95 4.91 -2.98
CA GLY A 233 -11.77 5.41 -1.88
C GLY A 233 -11.85 6.95 -1.82
N ALA A 234 -10.73 7.64 -2.10
CA ALA A 234 -10.68 9.10 -2.15
C ALA A 234 -11.38 9.64 -3.40
N VAL A 235 -11.16 8.99 -4.56
CA VAL A 235 -11.78 9.38 -5.83
C VAL A 235 -13.30 9.24 -5.78
N VAL A 236 -13.81 8.08 -5.36
CA VAL A 236 -15.27 7.83 -5.22
C VAL A 236 -15.92 8.83 -4.27
N LYS A 237 -15.25 9.18 -3.17
CA LYS A 237 -15.78 10.14 -2.19
C LYS A 237 -16.03 11.52 -2.80
N ASN A 238 -15.17 11.98 -3.70
CA ASN A 238 -15.26 13.33 -4.27
C ASN A 238 -15.96 13.34 -5.65
N SER A 239 -15.78 12.30 -6.45
CA SER A 239 -16.36 12.16 -7.80
C SER A 239 -16.55 10.69 -8.16
N PRO A 240 -17.71 10.09 -7.83
CA PRO A 240 -18.07 8.73 -8.29
C PRO A 240 -18.01 8.59 -9.81
N LYS A 241 -18.32 9.66 -10.55
CA LYS A 241 -18.25 9.64 -12.02
C LYS A 241 -16.82 9.52 -12.53
N SER A 242 -15.86 10.19 -11.88
CA SER A 242 -14.45 10.05 -12.22
C SER A 242 -13.96 8.63 -11.94
N ASP A 243 -14.41 7.99 -10.86
CA ASP A 243 -14.08 6.58 -10.60
C ASP A 243 -14.56 5.65 -11.72
N GLU A 244 -15.82 5.82 -12.15
CA GLU A 244 -16.39 5.04 -13.25
C GLU A 244 -15.56 5.20 -14.53
N ILE A 245 -15.21 6.44 -14.91
CA ILE A 245 -14.42 6.72 -16.11
C ILE A 245 -13.02 6.09 -16.00
N ILE A 246 -12.34 6.27 -14.87
CA ILE A 246 -10.99 5.74 -14.67
C ILE A 246 -11.00 4.22 -14.69
N MET A 247 -11.92 3.57 -13.97
CA MET A 247 -12.01 2.11 -13.94
C MET A 247 -12.36 1.52 -15.31
N ASN A 248 -13.28 2.16 -16.04
CA ASN A 248 -13.62 1.72 -17.41
C ASN A 248 -12.42 1.83 -18.36
N MET A 249 -11.60 2.87 -18.20
CA MET A 249 -10.36 3.01 -18.97
C MET A 249 -9.34 1.94 -18.58
N LEU A 250 -9.07 1.78 -17.28
CA LEU A 250 -8.03 0.88 -16.77
C LEU A 250 -8.37 -0.60 -16.97
N ALA A 251 -9.65 -0.98 -16.90
CA ALA A 251 -10.11 -2.35 -17.14
C ALA A 251 -10.43 -2.63 -18.62
N GLY A 252 -10.43 -1.59 -19.46
CA GLY A 252 -10.76 -1.68 -20.88
C GLY A 252 -9.57 -2.08 -21.77
N PRO A 253 -9.80 -2.19 -23.09
CA PRO A 253 -8.74 -2.39 -24.07
C PRO A 253 -7.65 -1.32 -23.99
N ALA A 254 -6.38 -1.70 -24.21
CA ALA A 254 -5.24 -0.78 -24.23
C ALA A 254 -5.38 0.38 -25.26
N ALA A 255 -6.22 0.21 -26.28
CA ALA A 255 -6.56 1.25 -27.23
C ALA A 255 -7.31 2.44 -26.60
N ASN A 256 -8.05 2.20 -25.51
CA ASN A 256 -8.89 3.18 -24.83
C ASN A 256 -8.12 4.06 -23.84
N TYR A 257 -6.85 3.75 -23.57
CA TYR A 257 -6.03 4.52 -22.65
C TYR A 257 -5.73 5.91 -23.24
N ASP A 258 -6.09 6.94 -22.47
CA ASP A 258 -5.80 8.34 -22.74
C ASP A 258 -5.25 8.98 -21.45
N GLU A 259 -3.98 9.37 -21.47
CA GLU A 259 -3.29 9.94 -20.32
C GLU A 259 -3.90 11.28 -19.88
N ASN A 260 -4.38 12.11 -20.82
CA ASN A 260 -4.95 13.41 -20.51
C ASN A 260 -6.30 13.26 -19.82
N VAL A 261 -7.13 12.33 -20.30
CA VAL A 261 -8.41 12.01 -19.66
C VAL A 261 -8.15 11.43 -18.28
N LEU A 262 -7.22 10.47 -18.14
CA LEU A 262 -6.86 9.87 -16.86
C LEU A 262 -6.38 10.92 -15.85
N ARG A 263 -5.50 11.85 -16.26
CA ARG A 263 -5.01 12.95 -15.43
C ARG A 263 -6.13 13.89 -15.01
N SER A 264 -7.01 14.24 -15.95
CA SER A 264 -8.17 15.10 -15.68
C SER A 264 -9.10 14.48 -14.65
N GLU A 265 -9.45 13.20 -14.81
CA GLU A 265 -10.34 12.50 -13.88
C GLU A 265 -9.69 12.27 -12.51
N LEU A 266 -8.39 11.99 -12.45
CA LEU A 266 -7.66 11.92 -11.18
C LEU A 266 -7.64 13.28 -10.46
N ASN A 267 -7.41 14.38 -11.18
CA ASN A 267 -7.46 15.74 -10.61
C ASN A 267 -8.86 16.09 -10.06
N LYS A 268 -9.93 15.67 -10.75
CA LYS A 268 -11.31 15.83 -10.26
C LYS A 268 -11.56 14.99 -9.01
N GLY A 269 -11.18 13.71 -9.06
CA GLY A 269 -11.36 12.75 -7.97
C GLY A 269 -10.55 13.06 -6.72
N LEU A 270 -9.36 13.64 -6.84
CA LEU A 270 -8.50 13.94 -5.69
C LEU A 270 -8.65 15.38 -5.16
N GLY A 271 -9.47 16.21 -5.80
CA GLY A 271 -9.81 17.55 -5.32
C GLY A 271 -8.60 18.50 -5.25
N ASP A 272 -8.13 18.75 -4.03
CA ASP A 272 -7.00 19.67 -3.75
C ASP A 272 -5.65 19.14 -4.23
N VAL A 273 -5.53 17.82 -4.42
CA VAL A 273 -4.30 17.21 -4.93
C VAL A 273 -4.18 17.50 -6.43
N LYS A 274 -3.31 18.44 -6.78
CA LYS A 274 -3.04 18.78 -8.20
C LYS A 274 -1.87 17.99 -8.76
N LEU A 275 -2.17 17.24 -9.83
CA LEU A 275 -1.24 16.62 -10.75
C LEU A 275 -0.94 17.64 -11.85
N LYS A 276 0.26 18.20 -11.83
CA LYS A 276 0.74 19.11 -12.88
C LYS A 276 0.98 18.35 -14.18
#